data_AF-A0A8H6BZM0-F1
#
_entry.id   AF-A0A8H6BZM0-F1
#
_cell.length_a   1.000
_cell.length_b   1.000
_cell.length_c   1.000
_cell.angle_alpha   90.00
_cell.angle_beta   90.00
_cell.angle_gamma   90.00
#
_symmetry.space_group_name_H-M   'P 1'
#
loop_
_entity.id
_entity.type
_entity.pdbx_description
1 polymer ?
#
loop_
_entity_poly.entity_id
_entity_poly.type
_entity_poly.pdbx_seq_one_letter_code
_entity_poly.pdbx_strand_id
1 'polypeptide(L)'
;MKEKLQYLSDACKKHSEKTRMSSMGQGVDRYLYAMFCIWKRYLQDYEEEQQQQQHPVEEGSGGEQQMEAVGLSRDDTIVVQMDGEHDDDDSTTVVGTNGGKNLHASGSHGNNDIYDNFDLLKTVPELFADSGWDKLNSTIISTSNCGNPSLRLFGFGPVSANGFGIGYILKDDSISICASSKHRQTQRFLVTLNSYLLEIQSIWKQVETMNKLQDELALKIDISKKQKETEEEQARPKHNINALLGGYGYFDMGEEDIKSRGQSPEPPFLNRANSSFSVREIGKNYD
;
A
#
# COMPACT_ATOMS: atom_id res chain seq x y z
N MET A 1 -5.25 17.53 -1.09
CA MET A 1 -5.06 16.53 -2.16
C MET A 1 -3.80 15.71 -1.95
N LYS A 2 -2.60 16.31 -1.89
CA LYS A 2 -1.33 15.60 -1.64
C LYS A 2 -1.34 14.76 -0.35
N GLU A 3 -1.89 15.31 0.73
CA GLU A 3 -2.04 14.60 2.02
C GLU A 3 -2.92 13.34 1.94
N LYS A 4 -4.05 13.40 1.21
CA LYS A 4 -4.91 12.21 1.00
C LYS A 4 -4.16 11.08 0.28
N LEU A 5 -3.33 11.43 -0.72
CA LEU A 5 -2.49 10.45 -1.42
C LEU A 5 -1.37 9.91 -0.54
N GLN A 6 -0.85 10.71 0.37
CA GLN A 6 0.12 10.26 1.37
C GLN A 6 -0.50 9.20 2.29
N TYR A 7 -1.70 9.45 2.83
CA TYR A 7 -2.42 8.47 3.63
C TYR A 7 -2.72 7.18 2.86
N LEU A 8 -3.11 7.29 1.58
CA LEU A 8 -3.30 6.13 0.72
C LEU A 8 -1.99 5.33 0.52
N SER A 9 -0.89 6.02 0.25
CA SER A 9 0.44 5.40 0.10
C SER A 9 0.86 4.65 1.37
N ASP A 10 0.68 5.27 2.53
CA ASP A 10 1.03 4.65 3.81
C ASP A 10 0.11 3.47 4.17
N ALA A 11 -1.17 3.53 3.80
CA ALA A 11 -2.08 2.40 3.90
C ALA A 11 -1.65 1.22 3.00
N CYS A 12 -1.28 1.49 1.74
CA CYS A 12 -0.78 0.46 0.83
C CYS A 12 0.51 -0.20 1.30
N LYS A 13 1.44 0.58 1.88
CA LYS A 13 2.67 0.03 2.49
C LYS A 13 2.36 -0.93 3.64
N LYS A 14 1.51 -0.50 4.58
CA LYS A 14 1.08 -1.34 5.70
C LYS A 14 0.33 -2.59 5.24
N HIS A 15 -0.51 -2.48 4.20
CA HIS A 15 -1.21 -3.61 3.62
C HIS A 15 -0.24 -4.63 2.99
N SER A 16 0.76 -4.15 2.26
CA SER A 16 1.79 -5.00 1.65
C SER A 16 2.63 -5.71 2.71
N GLU A 17 3.00 -5.01 3.78
CA GLU A 17 3.70 -5.59 4.93
C GLU A 17 2.87 -6.69 5.59
N LYS A 18 1.59 -6.43 5.89
CA LYS A 18 0.69 -7.44 6.46
C LYS A 18 0.54 -8.66 5.54
N THR A 19 0.36 -8.44 4.24
CA THR A 19 0.26 -9.53 3.25
C THR A 19 1.51 -10.40 3.27
N ARG A 20 2.69 -9.78 3.35
CA ARG A 20 3.97 -10.51 3.48
C ARG A 20 4.02 -11.33 4.77
N MET A 21 3.69 -10.74 5.92
CA MET A 21 3.65 -11.46 7.19
C MET A 21 2.68 -12.65 7.14
N SER A 22 1.47 -12.45 6.62
CA SER A 22 0.48 -13.51 6.46
C SER A 22 0.97 -14.63 5.53
N SER A 23 1.65 -14.30 4.43
CA SER A 23 2.21 -15.29 3.50
C SER A 23 3.32 -16.13 4.11
N MET A 24 4.02 -15.60 5.12
CA MET A 24 5.04 -16.30 5.90
C MET A 24 4.45 -17.10 7.07
N GLY A 25 3.12 -17.19 7.17
CA GLY A 25 2.44 -17.87 8.29
C GLY A 25 2.49 -17.10 9.60
N GLN A 26 2.88 -15.82 9.59
CA GLN A 26 2.99 -14.98 10.80
C GLN A 26 1.69 -14.18 11.06
N GLY A 27 0.57 -14.67 10.54
CA GLY A 27 -0.76 -14.10 10.81
C GLY A 27 -1.30 -14.56 12.17
N VAL A 28 -2.12 -13.72 12.80
CA VAL A 28 -2.66 -13.97 14.14
C VAL A 28 -3.84 -14.95 14.13
N ASP A 29 -4.66 -14.92 13.08
CA ASP A 29 -5.95 -15.63 13.02
C ASP A 29 -5.77 -17.15 13.17
N ARG A 30 -4.86 -17.75 12.40
CA ARG A 30 -4.59 -19.20 12.46
C ARG A 30 -3.92 -19.61 13.75
N TYR A 31 -3.09 -18.75 14.33
CA TYR A 31 -2.44 -19.00 15.61
C TYR A 31 -3.46 -19.06 16.75
N LEU A 32 -4.33 -18.05 16.85
CA LEU A 32 -5.38 -18.03 17.88
C LEU A 32 -6.38 -19.16 17.70
N TYR A 33 -6.76 -19.45 16.44
CA TYR A 33 -7.64 -20.57 16.14
C TYR A 33 -7.02 -21.91 16.54
N ALA A 34 -5.72 -22.12 16.30
CA ALA A 34 -5.02 -23.33 16.73
C ALA A 34 -5.03 -23.47 18.26
N MET A 35 -4.82 -22.39 19.01
CA MET A 35 -4.92 -22.40 20.48
C MET A 35 -6.35 -22.77 20.95
N PHE A 36 -7.37 -22.23 20.28
CA PHE A 36 -8.76 -22.56 20.55
C PHE A 36 -9.06 -24.05 20.28
N CYS A 37 -8.55 -24.60 19.17
CA CYS A 37 -8.67 -26.02 18.85
C CYS A 37 -7.98 -26.91 19.89
N ILE A 38 -6.80 -26.52 20.38
CA ILE A 38 -6.07 -27.27 21.42
C ILE A 38 -6.89 -27.30 22.73
N TRP A 39 -7.41 -26.14 23.16
CA TRP A 39 -8.26 -26.08 24.36
C TRP A 39 -9.51 -26.97 24.19
N LYS A 40 -10.20 -26.87 23.04
CA LYS A 40 -11.34 -27.73 22.73
C LYS A 40 -11.00 -29.21 22.79
N ARG A 41 -9.84 -29.62 22.28
CA ARG A 41 -9.40 -31.01 22.32
C ARG A 41 -9.21 -31.50 23.75
N TYR A 42 -8.55 -30.71 24.60
CA TYR A 42 -8.37 -31.08 26.01
C TYR A 42 -9.69 -31.12 26.79
N LEU A 43 -10.64 -30.23 26.47
CA LEU A 43 -11.97 -30.28 27.06
C LEU A 43 -12.71 -31.57 26.65
N GLN A 44 -12.65 -31.95 25.38
CA GLN A 44 -13.27 -33.19 24.89
C GLN A 44 -12.65 -34.43 25.54
N ASP A 45 -11.31 -34.53 25.57
CA ASP A 45 -10.61 -35.65 26.21
C ASP A 45 -11.04 -35.78 27.68
N TYR A 46 -11.19 -34.66 28.39
CA TYR A 46 -11.67 -34.63 29.78
C TYR A 46 -13.12 -35.11 29.92
N GLU A 47 -14.03 -34.66 29.06
CA GLU A 47 -15.43 -35.09 29.09
C GLU A 47 -15.59 -36.59 28.82
N GLU A 48 -14.77 -37.15 27.92
CA GLU A 48 -14.74 -38.59 27.61
C GLU A 48 -14.22 -39.43 28.79
N GLU A 49 -13.15 -38.99 29.47
CA GLU A 49 -12.62 -39.65 30.67
C GLU A 49 -13.63 -39.69 31.82
N GLN A 50 -14.41 -38.62 32.01
CA GLN A 50 -15.45 -38.55 33.06
C GLN A 50 -16.62 -39.50 32.77
N GLN A 51 -17.01 -39.65 31.50
CA GLN A 51 -18.08 -40.57 31.10
C GLN A 51 -17.68 -42.03 31.31
N GLN A 52 -16.41 -42.38 31.05
CA GLN A 52 -15.89 -43.74 31.26
C GLN A 52 -15.80 -44.12 32.75
N GLN A 53 -15.60 -43.14 33.64
CA GLN A 53 -15.56 -43.37 35.10
C GLN A 53 -16.95 -43.49 35.75
N GLN A 54 -18.03 -43.04 35.08
CA GLN A 54 -19.39 -43.06 35.60
C GLN A 54 -20.23 -44.29 35.19
N HIS A 55 -19.73 -45.16 34.29
CA HIS A 55 -20.36 -46.45 33.99
C HIS A 55 -19.70 -47.59 34.79
N PRO A 56 -20.36 -48.15 35.82
CA PRO A 56 -19.94 -49.42 36.39
C PRO A 56 -20.10 -50.51 35.32
N VAL A 57 -19.12 -51.39 35.22
CA VAL A 57 -19.16 -52.59 34.38
C VAL A 57 -20.34 -53.46 34.84
N GLU A 58 -21.49 -53.37 34.17
CA GLU A 58 -22.48 -54.44 34.18
C GLU A 58 -22.22 -55.36 32.99
N GLU A 59 -21.58 -56.50 33.26
CA GLU A 59 -21.59 -57.64 32.35
C GLU A 59 -23.03 -58.15 32.23
N GLY A 60 -23.69 -57.92 31.09
CA GLY A 60 -25.06 -58.42 30.89
C GLY A 60 -25.68 -58.12 29.53
N SER A 61 -25.30 -58.91 28.52
CA SER A 61 -26.12 -59.36 27.37
C SER A 61 -27.43 -58.60 27.04
N GLY A 62 -27.47 -57.90 25.90
CA GLY A 62 -28.72 -57.58 25.20
C GLY A 62 -28.57 -56.42 24.23
N GLY A 63 -28.72 -56.65 22.92
CA GLY A 63 -28.56 -55.63 21.89
C GLY A 63 -29.73 -54.64 21.82
N GLU A 64 -29.44 -53.44 21.31
CA GLU A 64 -30.02 -52.86 20.08
C GLU A 64 -29.62 -51.38 19.92
N GLN A 65 -29.25 -51.04 18.67
CA GLN A 65 -29.34 -49.74 17.99
C GLN A 65 -28.88 -48.49 18.75
N GLN A 66 -27.61 -48.11 18.56
CA GLN A 66 -27.11 -46.79 18.94
C GLN A 66 -27.11 -45.86 17.72
N MET A 67 -27.86 -44.77 17.85
CA MET A 67 -27.99 -43.67 16.91
C MET A 67 -26.61 -42.98 16.77
N GLU A 68 -26.11 -42.85 15.54
CA GLU A 68 -24.80 -42.25 15.30
C GLU A 68 -24.74 -40.79 15.77
N ALA A 69 -23.86 -40.53 16.73
CA ALA A 69 -23.41 -39.18 17.02
C ALA A 69 -22.50 -38.75 15.86
N VAL A 70 -22.89 -37.69 15.16
CA VAL A 70 -22.08 -37.04 14.13
C VAL A 70 -20.95 -36.27 14.84
N GLY A 71 -19.97 -37.03 15.35
CA GLY A 71 -18.74 -36.51 15.92
C GLY A 71 -17.68 -36.40 14.84
N LEU A 72 -17.07 -35.22 14.71
CA LEU A 72 -15.90 -35.03 13.83
C LEU A 72 -14.82 -36.04 14.23
N SER A 73 -14.49 -36.94 13.30
CA SER A 73 -13.50 -37.99 13.50
C SER A 73 -12.12 -37.38 13.82
N ARG A 74 -11.33 -38.11 14.63
CA ARG A 74 -9.95 -37.79 15.02
C ARG A 74 -8.99 -37.56 13.83
N ASP A 75 -9.41 -37.87 12.60
CA ASP A 75 -8.58 -37.88 11.40
C ASP A 75 -8.66 -36.64 10.49
N ASP A 76 -9.37 -35.57 10.83
CA ASP A 76 -9.41 -34.34 10.00
C ASP A 76 -8.18 -33.43 10.14
N THR A 77 -7.01 -34.04 10.28
CA THR A 77 -5.72 -33.35 10.04
C THR A 77 -5.34 -33.54 8.58
N ILE A 78 -5.83 -32.65 7.70
CA ILE A 78 -5.38 -32.42 6.31
C ILE A 78 -4.98 -33.69 5.53
N VAL A 79 -5.94 -34.28 4.81
CA VAL A 79 -5.65 -35.02 3.57
C VAL A 79 -6.39 -34.33 2.43
N VAL A 80 -5.63 -33.82 1.46
CA VAL A 80 -6.19 -33.27 0.22
C VAL A 80 -6.75 -34.44 -0.58
N GLN A 81 -8.06 -34.61 -0.60
CA GLN A 81 -8.75 -35.41 -1.61
C GLN A 81 -9.63 -34.52 -2.47
N MET A 82 -9.35 -34.58 -3.78
CA MET A 82 -10.17 -34.00 -4.83
C MET A 82 -11.47 -34.81 -4.98
N ASP A 83 -12.49 -34.10 -5.45
CA ASP A 83 -13.72 -34.57 -6.09
C ASP A 83 -14.96 -34.77 -5.19
N GLY A 84 -16.06 -34.12 -5.59
CA GLY A 84 -17.42 -34.61 -5.38
C GLY A 84 -18.38 -33.64 -4.68
N GLU A 85 -19.39 -33.20 -5.42
CA GLU A 85 -20.53 -32.37 -5.01
C GLU A 85 -21.34 -32.94 -3.83
N HIS A 86 -21.54 -32.14 -2.78
CA HIS A 86 -22.81 -32.10 -2.04
C HIS A 86 -22.99 -30.78 -1.28
N ASP A 87 -24.12 -30.13 -1.56
CA ASP A 87 -24.64 -28.97 -0.85
C ASP A 87 -25.16 -29.42 0.52
N ASP A 88 -24.74 -28.76 1.61
CA ASP A 88 -25.61 -28.50 2.76
C ASP A 88 -25.09 -27.31 3.58
N ASP A 89 -26.04 -26.43 3.88
CA ASP A 89 -25.96 -25.12 4.52
C ASP A 89 -25.93 -25.25 6.06
N ASP A 90 -25.46 -24.18 6.70
CA ASP A 90 -25.55 -23.87 8.14
C ASP A 90 -24.51 -24.46 9.10
N SER A 91 -23.39 -23.74 9.24
CA SER A 91 -22.56 -23.76 10.45
C SER A 91 -22.63 -22.41 11.15
N THR A 92 -23.72 -22.16 11.85
CA THR A 92 -23.79 -21.11 12.88
C THR A 92 -23.49 -21.75 14.25
N THR A 93 -22.27 -21.53 14.76
CA THR A 93 -21.96 -21.88 16.15
C THR A 93 -22.62 -20.86 17.07
N VAL A 94 -23.79 -21.22 17.61
CA VAL A 94 -24.42 -20.48 18.71
C VAL A 94 -23.67 -20.81 20.00
N VAL A 95 -22.88 -19.86 20.50
CA VAL A 95 -22.30 -19.95 21.84
C VAL A 95 -23.40 -19.60 22.84
N GLY A 96 -23.87 -20.61 23.57
CA GLY A 96 -24.83 -20.44 24.65
C GLY A 96 -24.26 -19.57 25.76
N THR A 97 -24.92 -18.44 26.04
CA THR A 97 -24.67 -17.60 27.21
C THR A 97 -25.18 -18.30 28.46
N ASN A 98 -24.29 -18.93 29.24
CA ASN A 98 -24.59 -19.29 30.62
C ASN A 98 -23.84 -18.34 31.57
N GLY A 99 -24.64 -17.69 32.43
CA GLY A 99 -24.28 -16.52 33.22
C GLY A 99 -23.11 -16.71 34.19
N GLY A 100 -22.40 -15.60 34.41
CA GLY A 100 -21.24 -15.53 35.27
C GLY A 100 -21.51 -15.79 36.75
N LYS A 101 -20.46 -16.25 37.43
CA LYS A 101 -20.23 -16.04 38.87
C LYS A 101 -18.75 -15.69 39.07
N ASN A 102 -18.51 -14.52 39.65
CA ASN A 102 -17.21 -14.07 40.16
C ASN A 102 -16.67 -15.10 41.18
N LEU A 103 -15.42 -15.53 41.02
CA LEU A 103 -14.68 -16.22 42.06
C LEU A 103 -13.40 -15.42 42.37
N HIS A 104 -13.40 -14.81 43.55
CA HIS A 104 -12.24 -14.17 44.14
C HIS A 104 -11.15 -15.20 44.40
N ALA A 105 -9.96 -14.97 43.83
CA ALA A 105 -8.75 -15.70 44.17
C ALA A 105 -8.35 -15.39 45.63
N SER A 106 -8.58 -16.34 46.52
CA SER A 106 -8.06 -16.36 47.88
C SER A 106 -7.01 -17.45 47.95
N GLY A 107 -5.76 -17.05 48.20
CA GLY A 107 -4.62 -17.96 48.25
C GLY A 107 -4.73 -19.03 49.34
N SER A 108 -4.26 -20.23 49.01
CA SER A 108 -3.78 -21.21 49.98
C SER A 108 -2.71 -22.06 49.31
N HIS A 109 -1.50 -22.05 49.87
CA HIS A 109 -0.37 -22.85 49.43
C HIS A 109 -0.59 -24.31 49.86
N GLY A 110 -0.78 -25.21 48.89
CA GLY A 110 -0.81 -26.66 49.12
C GLY A 110 -0.72 -27.40 47.79
N ASN A 111 0.24 -28.32 47.67
CA ASN A 111 0.56 -29.12 46.47
C ASN A 111 -0.65 -29.95 45.96
N ASN A 112 -1.57 -29.32 45.24
CA ASN A 112 -2.69 -29.95 44.52
C ASN A 112 -2.76 -29.48 43.06
N ASP A 113 -1.62 -29.10 42.46
CA ASP A 113 -1.52 -28.48 41.13
C ASP A 113 -2.10 -29.34 39.98
N ILE A 114 -2.33 -30.64 40.21
CA ILE A 114 -2.93 -31.53 39.22
C ILE A 114 -4.45 -31.38 39.16
N TYR A 115 -5.15 -31.20 40.29
CA TYR A 115 -6.62 -31.13 40.30
C TYR A 115 -7.16 -29.72 40.02
N ASP A 116 -6.38 -28.66 40.32
CA ASP A 116 -6.75 -27.27 40.00
C ASP A 116 -6.67 -26.96 38.50
N ASN A 117 -5.84 -27.68 37.74
CA ASN A 117 -5.75 -27.52 36.28
C ASN A 117 -6.99 -28.04 35.54
N PHE A 118 -7.74 -28.98 36.11
CA PHE A 118 -8.90 -29.56 35.45
C PHE A 118 -10.15 -28.68 35.53
N ASP A 119 -10.30 -27.88 36.60
CA ASP A 119 -11.40 -26.92 36.67
C ASP A 119 -11.21 -25.74 35.70
N LEU A 120 -9.97 -25.44 35.30
CA LEU A 120 -9.65 -24.46 34.26
C LEU A 120 -10.06 -24.92 32.84
N LEU A 121 -10.18 -26.22 32.59
CA LEU A 121 -10.64 -26.72 31.29
C LEU A 121 -12.15 -26.56 31.11
N LYS A 122 -12.92 -26.61 32.21
CA LYS A 122 -14.39 -26.49 32.20
C LYS A 122 -14.88 -25.08 31.86
N THR A 123 -14.03 -24.08 31.98
CA THR A 123 -14.36 -22.69 31.65
C THR A 123 -13.69 -22.31 30.33
N VAL A 124 -14.41 -21.55 29.51
CA VAL A 124 -13.84 -20.99 28.29
C VAL A 124 -12.72 -20.01 28.69
N PRO A 125 -11.50 -20.15 28.15
CA PRO A 125 -10.42 -19.22 28.43
C PRO A 125 -10.85 -17.78 28.16
N GLU A 126 -10.47 -16.85 29.04
CA GLU A 126 -10.93 -15.45 28.99
C GLU A 126 -10.72 -14.80 27.63
N LEU A 127 -9.63 -15.14 26.94
CA LEU A 127 -9.34 -14.65 25.59
C LEU A 127 -10.42 -15.02 24.56
N PHE A 128 -10.97 -16.23 24.66
CA PHE A 128 -12.01 -16.72 23.74
C PHE A 128 -13.43 -16.38 24.22
N ALA A 129 -13.59 -16.07 25.51
CA ALA A 129 -14.83 -15.57 26.09
C ALA A 129 -15.03 -14.05 25.88
N ASP A 130 -13.98 -13.32 25.48
CA ASP A 130 -14.05 -11.89 25.23
C ASP A 130 -14.87 -11.56 23.97
N SER A 131 -15.68 -10.48 24.04
CA SER A 131 -16.50 -10.02 22.91
C SER A 131 -15.68 -9.63 21.67
N GLY A 132 -14.39 -9.35 21.84
CA GLY A 132 -13.43 -9.09 20.76
C GLY A 132 -13.15 -10.34 19.92
N TRP A 133 -13.22 -11.54 20.50
CA TRP A 133 -13.11 -12.80 19.78
C TRP A 133 -14.27 -12.97 18.79
N ASP A 134 -15.50 -12.74 19.24
CA ASP A 134 -16.68 -12.81 18.37
C ASP A 134 -16.63 -11.79 17.23
N LYS A 135 -16.18 -10.57 17.54
CA LYS A 135 -16.00 -9.51 16.53
C LYS A 135 -14.92 -9.85 15.52
N LEU A 136 -13.81 -10.44 15.97
CA LEU A 136 -12.72 -10.86 15.09
C LEU A 136 -13.19 -11.94 14.11
N ASN A 137 -13.99 -12.89 14.58
CA ASN A 137 -14.51 -13.98 13.75
C ASN A 137 -15.71 -13.58 12.88
N SER A 138 -16.35 -12.43 13.15
CA SER A 138 -17.45 -11.89 12.35
C SER A 138 -16.95 -11.00 11.20
N THR A 139 -16.56 -11.64 10.09
CA THR A 139 -16.06 -10.92 8.90
C THR A 139 -17.22 -10.27 8.12
N ILE A 140 -17.41 -8.96 8.29
CA ILE A 140 -18.42 -8.18 7.56
C ILE A 140 -18.00 -7.88 6.11
N ILE A 141 -16.71 -7.70 5.85
CA ILE A 141 -16.18 -7.48 4.50
C ILE A 141 -15.21 -8.62 4.22
N SER A 142 -15.70 -9.67 3.58
CA SER A 142 -14.86 -10.77 3.13
C SER A 142 -14.41 -10.50 1.70
N THR A 143 -13.09 -10.54 1.45
CA THR A 143 -12.52 -10.19 0.14
C THR A 143 -11.58 -11.28 -0.36
N SER A 144 -11.59 -11.54 -1.67
CA SER A 144 -10.63 -12.43 -2.30
C SER A 144 -10.23 -11.94 -3.69
N ASN A 145 -8.93 -12.06 -3.98
CA ASN A 145 -8.34 -11.75 -5.29
C ASN A 145 -8.18 -13.04 -6.09
N CYS A 146 -8.49 -13.00 -7.38
CA CYS A 146 -8.03 -14.02 -8.32
C CYS A 146 -7.06 -13.41 -9.33
N GLY A 147 -5.78 -13.78 -9.23
CA GLY A 147 -4.71 -13.25 -10.08
C GLY A 147 -4.66 -13.82 -11.51
N ASN A 148 -5.72 -14.46 -12.00
CA ASN A 148 -5.76 -15.02 -13.36
C ASN A 148 -6.42 -14.02 -14.32
N PRO A 149 -5.65 -13.38 -15.24
CA PRO A 149 -6.19 -12.38 -16.17
C PRO A 149 -7.23 -12.94 -17.15
N SER A 150 -7.20 -14.26 -17.38
CA SER A 150 -8.13 -14.96 -18.28
C SER A 150 -9.54 -15.03 -17.71
N LEU A 151 -9.71 -14.83 -16.39
CA LEU A 151 -11.02 -14.83 -15.77
C LEU A 151 -11.72 -13.48 -15.96
N ARG A 152 -12.99 -13.56 -16.38
CA ARG A 152 -13.85 -12.38 -16.53
C ARG A 152 -14.40 -11.92 -15.19
N LEU A 153 -14.85 -12.86 -14.36
CA LEU A 153 -15.51 -12.61 -13.08
C LEU A 153 -15.23 -13.78 -12.13
N PHE A 154 -15.10 -13.46 -10.86
CA PHE A 154 -15.03 -14.40 -9.76
C PHE A 154 -15.81 -13.80 -8.59
N GLY A 155 -16.56 -14.62 -7.85
CA GLY A 155 -17.36 -14.16 -6.72
C GLY A 155 -17.72 -15.32 -5.81
N PHE A 156 -18.09 -14.99 -4.57
CA PHE A 156 -18.51 -15.92 -3.54
C PHE A 156 -19.55 -15.24 -2.65
N GLY A 157 -20.34 -16.02 -1.91
CA GLY A 157 -21.34 -15.52 -0.96
C GLY A 157 -20.74 -14.78 0.24
N PRO A 158 -21.53 -14.01 1.00
CA PRO A 158 -21.04 -13.45 2.27
C PRO A 158 -20.76 -14.55 3.29
N VAL A 159 -19.69 -14.42 4.07
CA VAL A 159 -19.29 -15.38 5.13
C VAL A 159 -19.94 -15.09 6.49
N SER A 160 -20.74 -14.02 6.56
CA SER A 160 -21.51 -13.65 7.75
C SER A 160 -22.90 -13.19 7.30
N ALA A 161 -23.92 -13.41 8.14
CA ALA A 161 -25.31 -13.06 7.81
C ALA A 161 -25.48 -11.58 7.44
N ASN A 162 -24.69 -10.71 8.07
CA ASN A 162 -24.67 -9.27 7.85
C ASN A 162 -23.45 -8.81 7.03
N GLY A 163 -22.84 -9.68 6.23
CA GLY A 163 -21.60 -9.41 5.51
C GLY A 163 -21.76 -9.12 4.02
N PHE A 164 -20.62 -8.85 3.39
CA PHE A 164 -20.39 -8.84 1.95
C PHE A 164 -19.34 -9.90 1.60
N GLY A 165 -19.56 -10.63 0.50
CA GLY A 165 -18.53 -11.40 -0.19
C GLY A 165 -18.06 -10.61 -1.41
N ILE A 166 -16.77 -10.29 -1.51
CA ILE A 166 -16.21 -9.44 -2.55
C ILE A 166 -15.08 -10.17 -3.28
N GLY A 167 -15.36 -10.66 -4.48
CA GLY A 167 -14.35 -11.16 -5.40
C GLY A 167 -13.83 -10.04 -6.29
N TYR A 168 -12.51 -9.95 -6.49
CA TYR A 168 -11.94 -8.99 -7.43
C TYR A 168 -10.80 -9.58 -8.27
N ILE A 169 -10.61 -8.99 -9.45
CA ILE A 169 -9.53 -9.31 -10.38
C ILE A 169 -8.91 -7.98 -10.81
N LEU A 170 -7.61 -7.87 -10.58
CA LEU A 170 -6.80 -6.76 -11.06
C LEU A 170 -6.29 -7.08 -12.48
N LYS A 171 -6.57 -6.20 -13.44
CA LYS A 171 -6.04 -6.23 -14.80
C LYS A 171 -5.25 -4.95 -15.05
N ASP A 172 -4.48 -4.92 -16.12
CA ASP A 172 -3.60 -3.78 -16.43
C ASP A 172 -4.39 -2.46 -16.54
N ASP A 173 -5.54 -2.48 -17.23
CA ASP A 173 -6.35 -1.29 -17.51
C ASP A 173 -7.68 -1.22 -16.73
N SER A 174 -8.00 -2.23 -15.92
CA SER A 174 -9.29 -2.28 -15.22
C SER A 174 -9.29 -3.14 -13.97
N ILE A 175 -10.28 -2.91 -13.11
CA ILE A 175 -10.55 -3.75 -11.95
C ILE A 175 -11.96 -4.34 -12.13
N SER A 176 -12.06 -5.66 -12.08
CA SER A 176 -13.36 -6.36 -12.09
C SER A 176 -13.73 -6.69 -10.64
N ILE A 177 -14.89 -6.24 -10.17
CA ILE A 177 -15.36 -6.48 -8.80
C ILE A 177 -16.74 -7.16 -8.84
N CYS A 178 -16.87 -8.29 -8.17
CA CYS A 178 -18.11 -8.97 -7.88
C CYS A 178 -18.40 -8.82 -6.39
N ALA A 179 -19.59 -8.35 -6.02
CA ALA A 179 -20.02 -8.29 -4.63
C ALA A 179 -21.34 -9.03 -4.44
N SER A 180 -21.47 -9.72 -3.32
CA SER A 180 -22.68 -10.44 -2.90
C SER A 180 -23.04 -10.07 -1.46
N SER A 181 -24.33 -10.10 -1.12
CA SER A 181 -24.81 -10.01 0.27
C SER A 181 -26.24 -10.53 0.37
N LYS A 182 -26.63 -11.08 1.53
CA LYS A 182 -28.00 -11.58 1.76
C LYS A 182 -28.98 -10.47 2.16
N HIS A 183 -28.61 -9.65 3.14
CA HIS A 183 -29.50 -8.64 3.75
C HIS A 183 -28.98 -7.20 3.66
N ARG A 184 -28.14 -6.89 2.66
CA ARG A 184 -27.55 -5.55 2.47
C ARG A 184 -27.82 -4.96 1.09
N GLN A 185 -27.60 -3.66 0.96
CA GLN A 185 -27.73 -2.91 -0.29
C GLN A 185 -26.47 -3.05 -1.15
N THR A 186 -26.25 -4.23 -1.76
CA THR A 186 -25.06 -4.52 -2.59
C THR A 186 -24.84 -3.49 -3.68
N GLN A 187 -25.90 -3.12 -4.40
CA GLN A 187 -25.84 -2.15 -5.48
C GLN A 187 -25.33 -0.78 -4.99
N ARG A 188 -25.85 -0.31 -3.85
CA ARG A 188 -25.43 0.97 -3.28
C ARG A 188 -23.96 0.93 -2.88
N PHE A 189 -23.53 -0.17 -2.25
CA PHE A 189 -22.12 -0.36 -1.90
C PHE A 189 -21.21 -0.30 -3.14
N LEU A 190 -21.56 -1.00 -4.22
CA LEU A 190 -20.80 -0.99 -5.48
C LEU A 190 -20.74 0.39 -6.13
N VAL A 191 -21.86 1.12 -6.15
CA VAL A 191 -21.90 2.50 -6.66
C VAL A 191 -20.96 3.40 -5.85
N THR A 192 -21.02 3.32 -4.51
CA THR A 192 -20.13 4.09 -3.65
C THR A 192 -18.66 3.72 -3.85
N LEU A 193 -18.35 2.42 -3.95
CA LEU A 193 -16.98 1.95 -4.19
C LEU A 193 -16.45 2.44 -5.53
N ASN A 194 -17.26 2.37 -6.60
CA ASN A 194 -16.90 2.88 -7.91
C ASN A 194 -16.62 4.39 -7.86
N SER A 195 -17.50 5.18 -7.25
CA SER A 195 -17.29 6.62 -7.08
C SER A 195 -16.02 6.95 -6.30
N TYR A 196 -15.71 6.19 -5.24
CA TYR A 196 -14.48 6.36 -4.46
C TYR A 196 -13.22 6.07 -5.30
N LEU A 197 -13.20 4.96 -6.05
CA LEU A 197 -12.06 4.63 -6.91
C LEU A 197 -11.83 5.68 -7.99
N LEU A 198 -12.90 6.19 -8.60
CA LEU A 198 -12.83 7.28 -9.59
C LEU A 198 -12.33 8.59 -8.95
N GLU A 199 -12.77 8.91 -7.73
CA GLU A 199 -12.28 10.09 -6.99
C GLU A 199 -10.78 9.99 -6.74
N ILE A 200 -10.29 8.85 -6.24
CA ILE A 200 -8.86 8.62 -6.00
C ILE A 200 -8.06 8.72 -7.30
N GLN A 201 -8.55 8.14 -8.40
CA GLN A 201 -7.92 8.28 -9.71
C GLN A 201 -7.83 9.75 -10.16
N SER A 202 -8.91 10.51 -9.98
CA SER A 202 -8.94 11.93 -10.33
C SER A 202 -7.94 12.73 -9.49
N ILE A 203 -7.90 12.52 -8.17
CA ILE A 203 -6.96 13.18 -7.28
C ILE A 203 -5.52 12.87 -7.68
N TRP A 204 -5.23 11.61 -8.00
CA TRP A 204 -3.90 11.18 -8.44
C TRP A 204 -3.46 11.88 -9.73
N LYS A 205 -4.31 11.88 -10.77
CA LYS A 205 -4.05 12.57 -12.05
C LYS A 205 -3.81 14.07 -11.87
N GLN A 206 -4.60 14.73 -11.01
CA GLN A 206 -4.45 16.15 -10.72
C GLN A 206 -3.11 16.45 -10.05
N VAL A 207 -2.72 15.66 -9.05
CA VAL A 207 -1.43 15.84 -8.36
C VAL A 207 -0.25 15.59 -9.31
N GLU A 208 -0.32 14.57 -10.15
CA GLU A 208 0.72 14.29 -11.15
C GLU A 208 0.86 15.45 -12.15
N THR A 209 -0.25 15.97 -12.66
CA THR A 209 -0.28 17.12 -13.57
C THR A 209 0.33 18.36 -12.89
N MET A 210 -0.05 18.63 -11.64
CA MET A 210 0.51 19.75 -10.88
C MET A 210 2.01 19.62 -10.67
N ASN A 211 2.52 18.41 -10.41
CA ASN A 211 3.96 18.19 -10.25
C ASN A 211 4.71 18.45 -11.57
N LYS A 212 4.20 17.95 -12.71
CA LYS A 212 4.80 18.22 -14.04
C LYS A 212 4.87 19.73 -14.34
N LEU A 213 3.80 20.48 -14.05
CA LEU A 213 3.79 21.93 -14.23
C LEU A 213 4.77 22.66 -13.30
N GLN A 214 4.94 22.17 -12.06
CA GLN A 214 5.94 22.71 -11.13
C GLN A 214 7.35 22.50 -11.65
N ASP A 215 7.66 21.32 -12.18
CA ASP A 215 8.97 20.99 -12.74
C ASP A 215 9.26 21.84 -13.99
N GLU A 216 8.28 22.00 -14.89
CA GLU A 216 8.40 22.87 -16.06
C GLU A 216 8.62 24.35 -15.68
N LEU A 217 7.91 24.83 -14.65
CA LEU A 217 8.07 26.20 -14.17
C LEU A 217 9.45 26.41 -13.55
N ALA A 218 9.94 25.45 -12.77
CA ALA A 218 11.28 25.49 -12.18
C ALA A 218 12.36 25.57 -13.26
N LEU A 219 12.26 24.74 -14.30
CA LEU A 219 13.18 24.77 -15.45
C LEU A 219 13.16 26.12 -16.17
N LYS A 220 11.98 26.71 -16.40
CA LYS A 220 11.85 28.03 -17.04
C LYS A 220 12.48 29.14 -16.19
N ILE A 221 12.29 29.11 -14.87
CA ILE A 221 12.90 30.08 -13.96
C ILE A 221 14.44 29.99 -14.01
N ASP A 222 15.00 28.78 -14.00
CA ASP A 222 16.44 28.59 -14.05
C ASP A 222 17.04 29.03 -15.39
N ILE A 223 16.36 28.78 -16.51
CA ILE A 223 16.76 29.28 -17.83
C ILE A 223 16.74 30.82 -17.84
N SER A 224 15.68 31.45 -17.33
CA SER A 224 15.58 32.91 -17.27
C SER A 224 16.62 33.54 -16.34
N LYS A 225 17.01 32.89 -15.24
CA LYS A 225 18.11 33.34 -14.37
C LYS A 225 19.45 33.30 -15.10
N LYS A 226 19.77 32.19 -15.78
CA LYS A 226 20.99 32.06 -16.59
C LYS A 226 21.05 33.10 -17.72
N GLN A 227 19.92 33.39 -18.37
CA GLN A 227 19.85 34.43 -19.39
C GLN A 227 20.11 35.83 -18.81
N LYS A 228 19.55 36.16 -17.64
CA LYS A 228 19.82 37.44 -16.96
C LYS A 228 21.27 37.58 -16.47
N GLU A 229 21.87 36.51 -15.94
CA GLU A 229 23.29 36.52 -15.55
C GLU A 229 24.22 36.72 -16.77
N THR A 230 23.87 36.14 -17.92
CA THR A 230 24.62 36.34 -19.17
C THR A 230 24.45 37.76 -19.73
N GLU A 231 23.28 38.39 -19.56
CA GLU A 231 23.03 39.77 -19.95
C GLU A 231 23.71 40.79 -19.01
N GLU A 232 23.73 40.55 -17.70
CA GLU A 232 24.42 41.42 -16.72
C GLU A 232 25.95 41.39 -16.86
N GLU A 233 26.54 40.27 -17.29
CA GLU A 233 27.99 40.18 -17.57
C GLU A 233 28.38 40.92 -18.86
N GLN A 234 27.46 41.06 -19.82
CA GLN A 234 27.64 41.88 -21.03
C GLN A 234 27.27 43.36 -20.85
N ALA A 235 26.51 43.70 -19.80
CA ALA A 235 26.01 45.05 -19.52
C ALA A 235 26.78 45.80 -18.41
N ARG A 236 28.06 45.46 -18.15
CA ARG A 236 28.94 46.31 -17.33
C ARG A 236 29.64 47.34 -18.24
N PRO A 237 29.19 48.60 -18.33
CA PRO A 237 29.91 49.60 -19.10
C PRO A 237 31.25 49.84 -18.41
N LYS A 238 32.37 49.62 -19.11
CA LYS A 238 33.65 50.22 -18.71
C LYS A 238 33.45 51.73 -18.81
N HIS A 239 33.22 52.41 -17.69
CA HIS A 239 32.98 53.83 -17.64
C HIS A 239 34.26 54.59 -18.02
N ASN A 240 34.53 54.72 -19.32
CA ASN A 240 35.60 55.55 -19.84
C ASN A 240 35.11 57.01 -19.83
N ILE A 241 35.27 57.66 -18.68
CA ILE A 241 34.98 59.09 -18.47
C ILE A 241 35.66 60.02 -19.50
N ASN A 242 36.71 59.53 -20.17
CA ASN A 242 37.51 60.27 -21.14
C ASN A 242 36.82 60.52 -22.49
N ALA A 243 35.70 59.86 -22.79
CA ALA A 243 34.99 60.02 -24.06
C ALA A 243 33.84 61.04 -24.02
N LEU A 244 33.41 61.49 -22.83
CA LEU A 244 32.27 62.41 -22.68
C LEU A 244 32.69 63.88 -22.56
N LEU A 245 33.88 64.16 -22.06
CA LEU A 245 34.41 65.52 -21.91
C LEU A 245 35.52 65.73 -22.94
N GLY A 246 35.11 66.00 -24.18
CA GLY A 246 36.02 66.16 -25.30
C GLY A 246 37.19 67.10 -25.01
N GLY A 247 38.39 66.53 -25.04
CA GLY A 247 39.66 67.24 -25.19
C GLY A 247 40.17 67.98 -23.94
N TYR A 248 41.45 67.77 -23.63
CA TYR A 248 42.27 68.47 -22.62
C TYR A 248 42.25 67.93 -21.18
N GLY A 249 43.05 66.88 -20.95
CA GLY A 249 43.65 66.56 -19.65
C GLY A 249 45.15 66.85 -19.68
N TYR A 250 45.50 68.12 -19.45
CA TYR A 250 46.85 68.65 -19.28
C TYR A 250 47.18 68.59 -17.78
N PHE A 251 48.39 68.10 -17.43
CA PHE A 251 48.92 67.72 -16.11
C PHE A 251 48.72 66.25 -15.67
N ASP A 252 49.66 65.40 -16.09
CA ASP A 252 50.36 64.52 -15.13
C ASP A 252 51.83 64.42 -15.56
N MET A 253 52.68 65.20 -14.89
CA MET A 253 54.13 65.27 -15.08
C MET A 253 54.80 64.69 -13.84
N GLY A 254 55.54 63.59 -14.04
CA GLY A 254 56.44 62.96 -13.06
C GLY A 254 56.16 61.44 -13.02
N GLU A 255 57.06 60.53 -13.40
CA GLU A 255 58.51 60.53 -13.20
C GLU A 255 59.29 60.02 -14.42
N GLU A 256 60.56 60.37 -14.39
CA GLU A 256 61.61 60.29 -15.40
C GLU A 256 61.94 58.86 -15.82
N ASP A 257 62.13 58.63 -17.12
CA ASP A 257 63.42 58.11 -17.57
C ASP A 257 63.69 58.40 -19.06
N ILE A 258 64.79 59.11 -19.25
CA ILE A 258 65.34 59.61 -20.50
C ILE A 258 66.24 58.51 -21.11
N LYS A 259 66.10 58.23 -22.42
CA LYS A 259 67.15 57.75 -23.36
C LYS A 259 66.56 57.69 -24.78
N SER A 260 66.63 58.76 -25.58
CA SER A 260 67.71 59.18 -26.50
C SER A 260 67.81 58.41 -27.84
N ARG A 261 67.63 59.17 -28.93
CA ARG A 261 68.16 59.01 -30.32
C ARG A 261 67.50 57.92 -31.20
N GLY A 262 67.12 58.17 -32.46
CA GLY A 262 67.22 59.37 -33.31
C GLY A 262 66.70 59.16 -34.75
N GLN A 263 66.67 60.28 -35.49
CA GLN A 263 66.65 60.53 -36.95
C GLN A 263 65.60 59.89 -37.90
N SER A 264 64.72 60.79 -38.39
CA SER A 264 64.03 60.81 -39.71
C SER A 264 65.09 60.94 -40.85
N PRO A 265 64.91 60.53 -42.14
CA PRO A 265 63.77 60.91 -43.02
C PRO A 265 63.31 60.00 -44.20
N GLU A 266 62.00 60.09 -44.52
CA GLU A 266 61.25 60.18 -45.82
C GLU A 266 61.55 59.35 -47.12
N PRO A 267 60.55 59.24 -48.06
CA PRO A 267 60.17 58.04 -48.84
C PRO A 267 60.58 58.11 -50.34
N PRO A 268 60.15 57.22 -51.28
CA PRO A 268 58.91 57.51 -52.05
C PRO A 268 58.22 56.37 -52.91
N PHE A 269 57.00 56.69 -53.40
CA PHE A 269 56.34 56.28 -54.66
C PHE A 269 55.62 54.92 -54.92
N LEU A 270 54.36 55.06 -55.41
CA LEU A 270 53.66 54.37 -56.54
C LEU A 270 53.33 52.86 -56.38
N ASN A 271 52.25 52.24 -56.89
CA ASN A 271 51.17 52.49 -57.87
C ASN A 271 50.02 51.51 -57.54
N ARG A 272 48.73 51.88 -57.54
CA ARG A 272 47.75 51.89 -58.67
C ARG A 272 47.52 50.53 -59.37
N ALA A 273 46.29 49.99 -59.24
CA ALA A 273 45.40 49.46 -60.32
C ALA A 273 44.34 48.51 -59.72
N ASN A 274 43.07 48.92 -59.64
CA ASN A 274 41.96 48.64 -60.58
C ASN A 274 41.18 47.36 -60.19
N SER A 275 39.97 47.42 -59.60
CA SER A 275 38.66 47.87 -60.11
C SER A 275 37.96 46.88 -61.06
N SER A 276 36.86 46.27 -60.59
CA SER A 276 35.58 45.97 -61.30
C SER A 276 34.77 44.99 -60.41
N PHE A 277 33.67 45.38 -59.73
CA PHE A 277 32.26 45.35 -60.22
C PHE A 277 31.88 44.04 -60.95
N SER A 278 30.80 43.29 -60.68
CA SER A 278 29.39 43.61 -60.33
C SER A 278 28.63 42.27 -60.07
N VAL A 279 27.86 42.10 -58.97
CA VAL A 279 26.36 42.08 -58.86
C VAL A 279 25.59 40.79 -59.28
N ARG A 280 24.91 40.20 -58.26
CA ARG A 280 23.55 39.56 -58.11
C ARG A 280 22.94 38.58 -59.13
N GLU A 281 22.26 37.53 -58.63
CA GLU A 281 20.77 37.33 -58.53
C GLU A 281 20.45 35.87 -58.06
N ILE A 282 19.63 35.63 -57.02
CA ILE A 282 18.16 35.37 -56.92
C ILE A 282 17.64 34.06 -57.59
N GLY A 283 17.41 33.05 -56.73
CA GLY A 283 16.23 32.15 -56.62
C GLY A 283 15.67 31.31 -57.79
N LYS A 284 15.43 30.00 -57.55
CA LYS A 284 14.18 29.27 -57.91
C LYS A 284 14.09 27.83 -57.37
N ASN A 285 12.84 27.37 -57.28
CA ASN A 285 12.24 26.18 -56.68
C ASN A 285 12.39 24.84 -57.46
N TYR A 286 11.83 23.78 -56.83
CA TYR A 286 11.45 22.42 -57.27
C TYR A 286 12.57 21.36 -57.18
N ASP A 287 12.38 20.15 -56.67
CA ASP A 287 11.19 19.27 -56.55
C ASP A 287 10.87 18.78 -55.11
#